data_AF-A0A147H9Z5-F1
#
_entry.id   AF-A0A147H9Z5-F1
#
_cell.length_a   1.000
_cell.length_b   1.000
_cell.length_c   1.000
_cell.angle_alpha   90.00
_cell.angle_beta   90.00
_cell.angle_gamma   90.00
#
_symmetry.space_group_name_H-M   'P 1'
#
loop_
_entity.id
_entity.type
_entity.pdbx_description
1 polymer ?
#
loop_
_entity_poly.entity_id
_entity_poly.type
_entity_poly.pdbx_seq_one_letter_code
_entity_poly.pdbx_strand_id
1 'polypeptide(L)'
;MALLDVHDLHIGLQTHRGPAEAVRGISFSLERGETLGIVGESGCGKSITVMALMGLLPNTARVTGSIRFDGQELVGLPEKALCGIRGNRIGMVFQEPMTALNPVHTIARQVGEPLRLHRGLSKAEARKEVLALLDRVGIPDAASRLDAYPHQFSGGQRQRIGIAMALA
;
A
#
# COMPACT_ATOMS: atom_id res chain seq x y z
N MET A 1 -10.49 -13.83 15.64
CA MET A 1 -10.04 -14.37 14.35
C MET A 1 -9.12 -13.34 13.75
N ALA A 2 -7.92 -13.74 13.31
CA ALA A 2 -6.91 -12.82 12.81
C ALA A 2 -7.40 -12.06 11.56
N LEU A 3 -7.08 -10.79 11.46
CA LEU A 3 -7.37 -9.97 10.28
C LEU A 3 -6.40 -10.30 9.14
N LEU A 4 -5.13 -10.53 9.48
CA LEU A 4 -4.11 -11.03 8.58
C LEU A 4 -3.45 -12.25 9.23
N ASP A 5 -3.33 -13.34 8.49
CA ASP A 5 -2.70 -14.58 8.92
C ASP A 5 -1.72 -15.04 7.85
N VAL A 6 -0.45 -15.15 8.23
CA VAL A 6 0.64 -15.59 7.36
C VAL A 6 1.17 -16.89 7.92
N HIS A 7 1.17 -17.93 7.09
CA HIS A 7 1.55 -19.27 7.49
C HIS A 7 2.56 -19.87 6.53
N ASP A 8 3.68 -20.32 7.08
CA ASP A 8 4.77 -20.99 6.38
C ASP A 8 5.18 -20.28 5.07
N LEU A 9 5.32 -18.95 5.14
CA LEU A 9 5.60 -18.14 3.97
C LEU A 9 7.07 -18.28 3.55
N HIS A 10 7.29 -18.77 2.33
CA HIS A 10 8.58 -18.80 1.67
C HIS A 10 8.56 -17.92 0.42
N ILE A 11 9.67 -17.19 0.19
CA ILE A 11 9.83 -16.34 -0.99
C ILE A 11 11.20 -16.60 -1.60
N GLY A 12 11.20 -17.23 -2.77
CA GLY A 12 12.39 -17.41 -3.62
C GLY A 12 12.48 -16.32 -4.68
N LEU A 13 13.69 -15.89 -5.01
CA LEU A 13 13.99 -14.93 -6.07
C LEU A 13 15.02 -15.51 -7.04
N GLN A 14 14.86 -15.20 -8.32
CA GLN A 14 15.92 -15.41 -9.30
C GLN A 14 16.84 -14.19 -9.32
N THR A 15 18.09 -14.36 -8.92
CA THR A 15 19.11 -13.30 -8.94
C THR A 15 20.17 -13.60 -10.00
N HIS A 16 20.97 -12.59 -10.36
CA HIS A 16 22.10 -12.80 -11.29
C HIS A 16 23.14 -13.82 -10.79
N ARG A 17 23.19 -14.10 -9.47
CA ARG A 17 24.10 -15.08 -8.87
C ARG A 17 23.47 -16.46 -8.68
N GLY A 18 22.25 -16.66 -9.17
CA GLY A 18 21.45 -17.87 -8.98
C GLY A 18 20.23 -17.66 -8.07
N PRO A 19 19.46 -18.74 -7.82
CA PRO A 19 18.29 -18.67 -6.96
C PRO A 19 18.68 -18.35 -5.52
N ALA A 20 17.95 -17.43 -4.89
CA ALA A 20 18.13 -17.06 -3.50
C ALA A 20 16.79 -17.09 -2.77
N GLU A 21 16.79 -17.61 -1.54
CA GLU A 21 15.61 -17.60 -0.68
C GLU A 21 15.63 -16.35 0.21
N ALA A 22 14.73 -15.42 -0.06
CA ALA A 22 14.63 -14.14 0.63
C ALA A 22 13.85 -14.23 1.95
N VAL A 23 12.89 -15.16 2.02
CA VAL A 23 12.08 -15.44 3.21
C VAL A 23 11.93 -16.95 3.36
N ARG A 24 12.15 -17.48 4.57
CA ARG A 24 12.27 -18.92 4.85
C ARG A 24 11.26 -19.35 5.92
N GLY A 25 10.05 -19.71 5.52
CA GLY A 25 9.05 -20.33 6.40
C GLY A 25 8.59 -19.45 7.56
N ILE A 26 8.33 -18.16 7.33
CA ILE A 26 7.86 -17.27 8.40
C ILE A 26 6.35 -17.44 8.63
N SER A 27 5.93 -17.39 9.89
CA SER A 27 4.52 -17.41 10.28
C SER A 27 4.23 -16.33 11.31
N PHE A 28 3.17 -15.57 11.12
CA PHE A 28 2.69 -14.56 12.06
C PHE A 28 1.23 -14.20 11.76
N SER A 29 0.54 -13.67 12.76
CA SER A 29 -0.82 -13.14 12.60
C SER A 29 -0.91 -11.72 13.16
N LEU A 30 -1.93 -10.99 12.70
CA LEU A 30 -2.26 -9.65 13.15
C LEU A 30 -3.77 -9.58 13.36
N GLU A 31 -4.20 -9.25 14.58
CA GLU A 31 -5.61 -9.07 14.90
C GLU A 31 -6.11 -7.66 14.53
N ARG A 32 -7.43 -7.51 14.50
CA ARG A 32 -8.05 -6.21 14.19
C ARG A 32 -7.76 -5.21 15.31
N GLY A 33 -7.22 -4.05 14.93
CA GLY A 33 -6.89 -2.97 15.88
C GLY A 33 -5.48 -3.08 16.47
N GLU A 34 -4.74 -4.14 16.14
CA GLU A 34 -3.35 -4.28 16.53
C GLU A 34 -2.39 -3.58 15.57
N THR A 35 -1.17 -3.37 16.04
CA THR A 35 -0.07 -2.87 15.22
C THR A 35 1.09 -3.86 15.32
N LEU A 36 1.47 -4.45 14.19
CA LEU A 36 2.63 -5.34 14.10
C LEU A 36 3.81 -4.61 13.48
N GLY A 37 4.95 -4.63 14.18
CA GLY A 37 6.22 -4.14 13.68
C GLY A 37 7.11 -5.28 13.18
N ILE A 38 7.65 -5.16 11.96
CA ILE A 38 8.66 -6.07 11.43
C ILE A 38 10.01 -5.35 11.45
N VAL A 39 10.94 -5.86 12.26
CA VAL A 39 12.28 -5.28 12.46
C VAL A 39 13.36 -6.30 12.10
N GLY A 40 14.55 -5.81 11.72
CA GLY A 40 15.67 -6.64 11.31
C GLY A 40 16.67 -5.86 10.45
N GLU A 41 17.82 -6.46 10.17
CA GLU A 41 18.91 -5.84 9.41
C GLU A 41 18.56 -5.55 7.95
N SER A 42 19.33 -4.68 7.29
CA SER A 42 19.15 -4.42 5.86
C SER A 42 19.27 -5.73 5.06
N GLY A 43 18.36 -5.96 4.10
CA GLY A 43 18.38 -7.16 3.26
C GLY A 43 17.77 -8.42 3.87
N CYS A 44 17.29 -8.42 5.13
CA CYS A 44 16.73 -9.62 5.76
C CYS A 44 15.30 -10.01 5.32
N GLY A 45 14.80 -9.47 4.20
CA GLY A 45 13.51 -9.85 3.63
C GLY A 45 12.28 -9.07 4.11
N LYS A 46 12.42 -8.01 4.93
CA LYS A 46 11.27 -7.21 5.43
C LYS A 46 10.42 -6.60 4.31
N SER A 47 11.04 -5.83 3.41
CA SER A 47 10.33 -5.18 2.31
C SER A 47 9.68 -6.22 1.38
N ILE A 48 10.38 -7.33 1.13
CA ILE A 48 9.87 -8.42 0.30
C ILE A 48 8.67 -9.11 0.96
N THR A 49 8.71 -9.31 2.28
CA THR A 49 7.56 -9.83 3.03
C THR A 49 6.35 -8.92 2.86
N VAL A 50 6.51 -7.60 3.08
CA VAL A 50 5.41 -6.63 2.95
C VAL A 50 4.88 -6.57 1.50
N MET A 51 5.76 -6.59 0.50
CA MET A 51 5.34 -6.64 -0.91
C MET A 51 4.60 -7.93 -1.26
N ALA A 52 4.95 -9.06 -0.64
CA ALA A 52 4.24 -10.33 -0.81
C ALA A 52 2.80 -10.25 -0.30
N LEU A 53 2.57 -9.59 0.86
CA LEU A 53 1.23 -9.36 1.40
C LEU A 53 0.33 -8.60 0.41
N MET A 54 0.93 -7.73 -0.40
CA MET A 54 0.24 -6.92 -1.40
C MET A 54 0.18 -7.58 -2.79
N GLY A 55 0.81 -8.75 -2.99
CA GLY A 55 0.95 -9.36 -4.31
C GLY A 55 1.76 -8.48 -5.29
N LEU A 56 2.70 -7.68 -4.80
CA LEU A 56 3.51 -6.73 -5.58
C LEU A 56 4.94 -7.20 -5.83
N LEU A 57 5.21 -8.50 -5.62
CA LEU A 57 6.51 -9.07 -5.92
C LEU A 57 6.77 -9.10 -7.43
N PRO A 58 8.05 -9.04 -7.87
CA PRO A 58 8.38 -9.20 -9.28
C PRO A 58 7.96 -10.58 -9.78
N ASN A 59 7.65 -10.69 -11.08
CA ASN A 59 7.25 -11.96 -11.71
C ASN A 59 8.28 -13.09 -11.59
N THR A 60 9.53 -12.76 -11.30
CA THR A 60 10.63 -13.71 -11.06
C THR A 60 10.64 -14.29 -9.65
N ALA A 61 9.81 -13.76 -8.75
CA ALA A 61 9.65 -14.27 -7.40
C ALA A 61 8.72 -15.50 -7.40
N ARG A 62 9.06 -16.48 -6.57
CA ARG A 62 8.21 -17.64 -6.28
C ARG A 62 7.76 -17.54 -4.83
N VAL A 63 6.45 -17.52 -4.62
CA VAL A 63 5.83 -17.50 -3.29
C VAL A 63 5.20 -18.85 -3.02
N THR A 64 5.46 -19.42 -1.85
CA THR A 64 4.76 -20.60 -1.31
C THR A 64 4.39 -20.36 0.15
N GLY A 65 3.46 -21.16 0.68
CA GLY A 65 2.81 -20.90 1.96
C GLY A 65 1.44 -20.25 1.76
N SER A 66 0.95 -19.55 2.78
CA SER A 66 -0.38 -18.94 2.80
C SER A 66 -0.33 -17.52 3.35
N ILE A 67 -1.10 -16.62 2.72
CA ILE A 67 -1.34 -15.26 3.19
C ILE A 67 -2.85 -15.05 3.14
N ARG A 68 -3.50 -15.02 4.30
CA ARG A 68 -4.95 -14.83 4.40
C ARG A 68 -5.27 -13.47 4.96
N PHE A 69 -6.10 -12.72 4.26
CA PHE A 69 -6.66 -11.46 4.74
C PHE A 69 -8.17 -11.63 4.95
N ASP A 70 -8.62 -11.47 6.19
CA ASP A 70 -10.02 -11.59 6.59
C ASP A 70 -10.64 -12.93 6.13
N GLY A 71 -9.86 -14.01 6.30
CA GLY A 71 -10.22 -15.37 5.87
C GLY A 71 -10.02 -15.68 4.39
N GLN A 72 -9.72 -14.70 3.53
CA GLN A 72 -9.50 -14.90 2.11
C GLN A 72 -8.02 -15.14 1.79
N GLU A 73 -7.71 -16.24 1.09
CA GLU A 73 -6.37 -16.52 0.57
C GLU A 73 -5.97 -15.52 -0.52
N LEU A 74 -4.77 -14.94 -0.38
CA LEU A 74 -4.20 -13.98 -1.33
C LEU A 74 -3.16 -14.62 -2.25
N VAL A 75 -2.45 -15.66 -1.81
CA VAL A 75 -1.44 -16.33 -2.65
C VAL A 75 -2.13 -17.03 -3.82
N GLY A 76 -1.73 -16.68 -5.05
CA GLY A 76 -2.32 -17.22 -6.28
C GLY A 76 -3.68 -16.61 -6.65
N LEU A 77 -4.15 -15.60 -5.90
CA LEU A 77 -5.39 -14.90 -6.22
C LEU A 77 -5.24 -14.14 -7.55
N PRO A 78 -6.24 -14.18 -8.48
CA PRO A 78 -6.14 -13.49 -9.75
C PRO A 78 -5.97 -11.98 -9.58
N GLU A 79 -5.21 -11.35 -10.49
CA GLU A 79 -4.88 -9.92 -10.42
C GLU A 79 -6.13 -9.01 -10.31
N LYS A 80 -7.22 -9.34 -11.01
CA LYS A 80 -8.48 -8.59 -10.92
C LYS A 80 -9.08 -8.60 -9.51
N ALA A 81 -8.96 -9.72 -8.79
CA ALA A 81 -9.45 -9.84 -7.42
C ALA A 81 -8.52 -9.12 -6.44
N LEU A 82 -7.20 -9.21 -6.64
CA LEU A 82 -6.21 -8.42 -5.87
C LEU A 82 -6.44 -6.92 -6.04
N CYS A 83 -6.77 -6.44 -7.25
CA CYS A 83 -7.14 -5.04 -7.48
C CYS A 83 -8.40 -4.61 -6.70
N GLY A 84 -9.33 -5.50 -6.40
CA GLY A 84 -10.50 -5.18 -5.55
C GLY A 84 -10.15 -5.01 -4.06
N ILE A 85 -9.03 -5.59 -3.63
CA ILE A 85 -8.54 -5.54 -2.24
C ILE A 85 -7.59 -4.35 -2.05
N ARG A 86 -6.63 -4.20 -2.96
CA ARG A 86 -5.65 -3.09 -2.95
C ARG A 86 -6.35 -1.76 -3.16
N GLY A 87 -5.96 -0.74 -2.40
CA GLY A 87 -6.53 0.60 -2.51
C GLY A 87 -7.97 0.74 -2.01
N ASN A 88 -8.58 -0.33 -1.47
CA ASN A 88 -9.93 -0.29 -0.88
C ASN A 88 -9.95 -0.89 0.52
N ARG A 89 -9.43 -2.12 0.66
CA ARG A 89 -9.34 -2.84 1.93
C ARG A 89 -7.94 -2.82 2.53
N ILE A 90 -6.91 -2.78 1.69
CA ILE A 90 -5.51 -2.68 2.09
C ILE A 90 -4.85 -1.53 1.35
N GLY A 91 -4.36 -0.54 2.11
CA GLY A 91 -3.55 0.58 1.61
C GLY A 91 -2.07 0.35 1.91
N MET A 92 -1.19 0.87 1.06
CA MET A 92 0.26 0.80 1.26
C MET A 92 0.88 2.19 1.15
N VAL A 93 1.75 2.51 2.09
CA VAL A 93 2.64 3.69 2.02
C VAL A 93 4.05 3.18 1.73
N PHE A 94 4.60 3.53 0.58
CA PHE A 94 5.93 3.08 0.14
C PHE A 94 7.06 3.78 0.90
N GLN A 95 8.24 3.15 0.93
CA GLN A 95 9.44 3.65 1.64
C GLN A 95 9.90 5.02 1.11
N GLU A 96 9.70 5.28 -0.19
CA GLU A 96 9.96 6.57 -0.82
C GLU A 96 8.63 7.25 -1.19
N PRO A 97 7.87 7.79 -0.21
CA PRO A 97 6.56 8.39 -0.48
C PRO A 97 6.65 9.61 -1.41
N MET A 98 7.84 10.18 -1.54
CA MET A 98 8.15 11.34 -2.37
C MET A 98 8.05 11.06 -3.87
N THR A 99 8.28 9.81 -4.30
CA THR A 99 8.14 9.36 -5.69
C THR A 99 6.75 8.79 -5.97
N ALA A 100 5.94 8.56 -4.92
CA ALA A 100 4.60 7.98 -5.06
C ALA A 100 3.57 8.95 -5.66
N LEU A 101 3.78 10.27 -5.55
CA LEU A 101 2.90 11.27 -6.14
C LEU A 101 3.32 11.57 -7.58
N ASN A 102 2.36 11.53 -8.51
CA ASN A 102 2.63 11.81 -9.90
C ASN A 102 2.77 13.34 -10.10
N PRO A 103 3.93 13.84 -10.55
CA PRO A 103 4.21 15.29 -10.63
C PRO A 103 3.34 16.03 -11.65
N VAL A 104 2.72 15.33 -12.60
CA VAL A 104 1.85 15.92 -13.63
C VAL A 104 0.37 15.87 -13.27
N HIS A 105 0.03 15.46 -12.06
CA HIS A 105 -1.35 15.42 -11.57
C HIS A 105 -1.53 16.28 -10.33
N THR A 106 -2.70 16.90 -10.21
CA THR A 106 -3.07 17.67 -9.01
C THR A 106 -3.35 16.74 -7.84
N ILE A 107 -3.22 17.25 -6.62
CA ILE A 107 -3.50 16.47 -5.40
C ILE A 107 -4.94 15.92 -5.42
N ALA A 108 -5.93 16.75 -5.75
CA ALA A 108 -7.33 16.32 -5.83
C ALA A 108 -7.57 15.19 -6.83
N ARG A 109 -6.83 15.20 -7.96
CA ARG A 109 -6.96 14.16 -8.97
C ARG A 109 -6.42 12.82 -8.46
N GLN A 110 -5.18 12.79 -7.98
CA GLN A 110 -4.51 11.54 -7.64
C GLN A 110 -4.99 10.95 -6.31
N VAL A 111 -5.25 11.77 -5.28
CA VAL A 111 -5.80 11.28 -4.01
C VAL A 111 -7.27 10.86 -4.19
N GLY A 112 -7.99 11.51 -5.10
CA GLY A 112 -9.39 11.17 -5.40
C GLY A 112 -9.56 9.99 -6.36
N GLU A 113 -8.50 9.52 -7.01
CA GLU A 113 -8.58 8.43 -7.99
C GLU A 113 -8.97 7.09 -7.34
N PRO A 114 -8.33 6.62 -6.24
CA PRO A 114 -8.75 5.40 -5.55
C PRO A 114 -10.22 5.44 -5.10
N LEU A 115 -10.67 6.58 -4.57
CA LEU A 115 -12.06 6.81 -4.16
C LEU A 115 -13.06 6.58 -5.31
N ARG A 116 -12.73 7.08 -6.50
CA ARG A 116 -13.59 6.95 -7.67
C ARG A 116 -13.55 5.52 -8.23
N LEU A 117 -12.36 4.92 -8.30
CA LEU A 117 -12.16 3.59 -8.87
C LEU A 117 -12.75 2.48 -7.99
N HIS A 118 -12.60 2.58 -6.68
CA HIS A 118 -12.96 1.50 -5.76
C HIS A 118 -14.27 1.73 -5.00
N ARG A 119 -14.68 2.99 -4.78
CA ARG A 119 -15.94 3.32 -4.08
C ARG A 119 -17.03 3.89 -4.98
N GLY A 120 -16.74 4.10 -6.27
CA GLY A 120 -17.73 4.61 -7.24
C GLY A 120 -18.16 6.05 -7.00
N LEU A 121 -17.40 6.82 -6.21
CA LEU A 121 -17.72 8.21 -5.91
C LEU A 121 -17.67 9.07 -7.18
N SER A 122 -18.57 10.04 -7.28
CA SER A 122 -18.50 11.07 -8.32
C SER A 122 -17.26 11.96 -8.13
N LYS A 123 -16.91 12.73 -9.15
CA LYS A 123 -15.79 13.68 -9.06
C LYS A 123 -15.99 14.71 -7.92
N ALA A 124 -17.22 15.15 -7.69
CA ALA A 124 -17.54 16.14 -6.66
C ALA A 124 -17.43 15.53 -5.26
N GLU A 125 -17.98 14.32 -5.06
CA GLU A 125 -17.90 13.60 -3.78
C GLU A 125 -16.45 13.23 -3.46
N ALA A 126 -15.72 12.66 -4.42
CA ALA A 126 -14.30 12.34 -4.23
C ALA A 126 -13.49 13.59 -3.86
N ARG A 127 -13.76 14.74 -4.47
CA ARG A 127 -13.08 16.00 -4.11
C ARG A 127 -13.37 16.43 -2.67
N LYS A 128 -14.60 16.26 -2.19
CA LYS A 128 -14.97 16.55 -0.79
C LYS A 128 -14.26 15.61 0.18
N GLU A 129 -14.20 14.32 -0.14
CA GLU A 129 -13.49 13.34 0.67
C GLU A 129 -11.97 13.58 0.66
N VAL A 130 -11.39 13.96 -0.47
CA VAL A 130 -9.97 14.35 -0.53
C VAL A 130 -9.70 15.52 0.41
N LEU A 131 -10.55 16.54 0.42
CA LEU A 131 -10.40 17.66 1.37
C LEU A 131 -10.38 17.17 2.82
N ALA A 132 -11.35 16.33 3.20
CA ALA A 132 -11.41 15.76 4.54
C ALA A 132 -10.18 14.92 4.89
N LEU A 133 -9.64 14.14 3.94
CA LEU A 133 -8.41 13.36 4.12
C LEU A 133 -7.18 14.27 4.30
N LEU A 134 -7.07 15.34 3.49
CA LEU A 134 -5.98 16.31 3.60
C LEU A 134 -6.01 17.07 4.92
N ASP A 135 -7.19 17.46 5.40
CA ASP A 135 -7.38 18.06 6.72
C ASP A 135 -6.97 17.08 7.84
N ARG A 136 -7.39 15.82 7.73
CA ARG A 136 -7.08 14.76 8.71
C ARG A 136 -5.58 14.50 8.84
N VAL A 137 -4.82 14.60 7.73
CA VAL A 137 -3.36 14.47 7.75
C VAL A 137 -2.64 15.82 7.95
N GLY A 138 -3.35 16.88 8.30
CA GLY A 138 -2.76 18.18 8.67
C GLY A 138 -2.05 18.87 7.51
N ILE A 139 -2.68 18.95 6.33
CA ILE A 139 -2.24 19.84 5.26
C ILE A 139 -2.82 21.24 5.51
N PRO A 140 -1.96 22.27 5.73
CA PRO A 140 -2.43 23.64 5.90
C PRO A 140 -3.19 24.12 4.66
N ASP A 141 -4.28 24.85 4.87
CA ASP A 141 -5.11 25.45 3.82
C ASP A 141 -5.52 24.47 2.71
N ALA A 142 -5.82 23.22 3.07
CA ALA A 142 -6.08 22.12 2.13
C ALA A 142 -7.09 22.49 1.02
N ALA A 143 -8.17 23.21 1.36
CA ALA A 143 -9.19 23.65 0.41
C ALA A 143 -8.61 24.47 -0.75
N SER A 144 -7.67 25.38 -0.47
CA SER A 144 -7.02 26.22 -1.48
C SER A 144 -5.96 25.47 -2.29
N ARG A 145 -5.53 24.30 -1.81
CA ARG A 145 -4.40 23.53 -2.34
C ARG A 145 -4.81 22.23 -3.05
N LEU A 146 -6.11 21.98 -3.18
CA LEU A 146 -6.64 20.79 -3.88
C LEU A 146 -6.12 20.67 -5.32
N ASP A 147 -6.02 21.79 -6.03
CA ASP A 147 -5.55 21.81 -7.42
C ASP A 147 -4.05 22.08 -7.55
N ALA A 148 -3.33 22.13 -6.43
CA ALA A 148 -1.87 22.23 -6.45
C ALA A 148 -1.24 20.91 -6.91
N TYR A 149 -0.02 21.01 -7.44
CA TYR A 149 0.82 19.90 -7.87
C TYR A 149 1.81 19.51 -6.76
N PRO A 150 2.34 18.28 -6.77
CA PRO A 150 3.25 17.79 -5.73
C PRO A 150 4.46 18.68 -5.45
N HIS A 151 5.02 19.34 -6.47
CA HIS A 151 6.19 20.22 -6.33
C HIS A 151 5.90 21.50 -5.52
N GLN A 152 4.63 21.85 -5.29
CA GLN A 152 4.21 22.99 -4.48
C GLN A 152 4.12 22.65 -2.97
N PHE A 153 4.46 21.42 -2.59
CA PHE A 153 4.43 20.94 -1.21
C PHE A 153 5.83 20.57 -0.71
N SER A 154 6.06 20.81 0.58
CA SER A 154 7.28 20.35 1.25
C SER A 154 7.37 18.82 1.26
N GLY A 155 8.55 18.27 1.56
CA GLY A 155 8.70 16.81 1.63
C GLY A 155 7.80 16.16 2.68
N GLY A 156 7.73 16.75 3.88
CA GLY A 156 6.83 16.28 4.93
C GLY A 156 5.35 16.37 4.53
N GLN A 157 4.95 17.41 3.79
CA GLN A 157 3.58 17.51 3.28
C GLN A 157 3.29 16.43 2.24
N ARG A 158 4.21 16.16 1.31
CA ARG A 158 4.08 15.08 0.32
C ARG A 158 3.96 13.70 0.97
N GLN A 159 4.72 13.44 2.02
CA GLN A 159 4.59 12.21 2.81
C GLN A 159 3.19 12.08 3.42
N ARG A 160 2.67 13.14 4.03
CA ARG A 160 1.31 13.14 4.61
C ARG A 160 0.24 12.98 3.55
N ILE A 161 0.40 13.58 2.37
CA ILE A 161 -0.49 13.36 1.21
C ILE A 161 -0.45 11.89 0.76
N GLY A 162 0.74 11.26 0.73
CA GLY A 162 0.85 9.83 0.46
C GLY A 162 0.10 8.96 1.47
N ILE A 163 0.14 9.32 2.76
CA ILE A 163 -0.67 8.66 3.80
C ILE A 163 -2.17 8.89 3.55
N ALA A 164 -2.59 10.12 3.23
CA ALA A 164 -3.99 10.40 2.88
C ALA A 164 -4.49 9.56 1.70
N MET A 165 -3.65 9.36 0.68
CA MET A 165 -3.97 8.51 -0.47
C MET A 165 -4.09 7.03 -0.09
N ALA A 166 -3.28 6.54 0.85
CA ALA A 166 -3.42 5.18 1.36
C ALA A 166 -4.64 4.97 2.28
N LEU A 167 -5.19 6.05 2.83
CA LEU A 167 -6.40 6.06 3.66
C LEU A 167 -7.70 6.29 2.86
N ALA A 168 -7.57 6.70 1.60
CA ALA A 168 -8.67 6.99 0.69
C ALA A 168 -9.45 5.72 0.35
#